data_AF-A0A2V1D1E4-F1
#
_entry.id   AF-A0A2V1D1E4-F1
#
_cell.length_a   1.000
_cell.length_b   1.000
_cell.length_c   1.000
_cell.angle_alpha   90.00
_cell.angle_beta   90.00
_cell.angle_gamma   90.00
#
_symmetry.space_group_name_H-M   'P 1'
#
loop_
_entity.id
_entity.type
_entity.pdbx_description
1 polymer ?
#
loop_
_entity_poly.entity_id
_entity_poly.type
_entity_poly.pdbx_seq_one_letter_code
_entity_poly.pdbx_strand_id
1 'polypeptide(L)'
;MSSSDRVSLAGTVGTWVAAFLALIALVAIIGPVMIWAAARTERNKALHDAGDTKQPFIGSGIHFVGFDSRATWVQFASLLIAYGVTPERGDNLVIYQGKAILPVHRVWILVIGLIGRYTTKESRLHRSNLKRKLTLSVKFESSTQNPSQNDTVESITWPVRMDLNGTTGQIKITEKVSGLGISESSVAMFLPRPLSEFAGIEAETLSLQDLFMLAIGCLPLTSRQYIVMIELWVAEEIEFGQHLMDGGHLGPQMPRTLTWTSYINTRQDTPDETAQRRSMSRRNTRLDERPEPLALRLEKVISRDDELERLRNTFGPMTQEIWAFEPQTLDPGLFADLRMKMDVTFIDPSFEWVRLPKTDKEANQPSHIFFWRADAQKVAHALYGLPWHPQGYLIGGSSSAYCIQLLEAVGSEFLYLLTRVKENVDSLDALPQQKTRFKDTMGEVDKLVRSEQRGASLPSHAGFHVLDQLLSGAGHPNPRISDMIGVLMMTNEEFASFVRQSARHFDKSISGSLEVALGTGHVKVKLPFGGIQEYPVDMNALYTDWQSGNETISVNYTMVMLACLRASMRSYLLNIRFDGFPLMRGVLEMDDRVHVI
;
A
#
# COMPACT_ATOMS: atom_id res chain seq x y z
N MET A 1 -8.26 -62.75 24.31
CA MET A 1 -7.87 -61.86 23.19
C MET A 1 -7.97 -62.66 21.91
N SER A 2 -8.85 -62.24 21.03
CA SER A 2 -9.17 -62.97 19.81
C SER A 2 -8.01 -62.88 18.82
N SER A 3 -7.87 -63.86 17.92
CA SER A 3 -6.88 -63.78 16.83
C SER A 3 -7.05 -62.54 15.96
N SER A 4 -8.26 -61.98 15.91
CA SER A 4 -8.59 -60.73 15.20
C SER A 4 -7.91 -59.49 15.79
N ASP A 5 -7.76 -59.43 17.12
CA ASP A 5 -7.16 -58.27 17.80
C ASP A 5 -5.64 -58.16 17.52
N ARG A 6 -4.98 -59.31 17.30
CA ARG A 6 -3.54 -59.35 16.97
C ARG A 6 -3.25 -58.86 15.56
N VAL A 7 -4.17 -59.08 14.61
CA VAL A 7 -4.00 -58.65 13.22
C VAL A 7 -4.21 -57.13 13.09
N SER A 8 -5.19 -56.57 13.81
CA SER A 8 -5.42 -55.11 13.85
C SER A 8 -4.26 -54.35 14.50
N LEU A 9 -3.71 -54.88 15.59
CA LEU A 9 -2.58 -54.27 16.28
C LEU A 9 -1.30 -54.32 15.42
N ALA A 10 -1.04 -55.44 14.75
CA ALA A 10 0.10 -55.58 13.85
C ALA A 10 0.03 -54.60 12.66
N GLY A 11 -1.16 -54.38 12.10
CA GLY A 11 -1.37 -53.40 11.04
C GLY A 11 -1.13 -51.96 11.52
N THR A 12 -1.60 -51.62 12.72
CA THR A 12 -1.41 -50.28 13.29
C THR A 12 0.07 -49.98 13.58
N VAL A 13 0.79 -50.95 14.17
CA VAL A 13 2.24 -50.81 14.44
C VAL A 13 3.03 -50.72 13.13
N GLY A 14 2.67 -51.50 12.11
CA GLY A 14 3.30 -51.43 10.79
C GLY A 14 3.20 -50.05 10.14
N THR A 15 2.02 -49.42 10.21
CA THR A 15 1.80 -48.07 9.65
C THR A 15 2.65 -47.01 10.34
N TRP A 16 2.77 -47.05 11.67
CA TRP A 16 3.58 -46.09 12.42
C TRP A 16 5.08 -46.26 12.18
N VAL A 17 5.57 -47.50 12.04
CA VAL A 17 6.96 -47.76 11.69
C VAL A 17 7.28 -47.26 10.27
N ALA A 18 6.37 -47.47 9.32
CA ALA A 18 6.53 -46.95 7.96
C ALA A 18 6.56 -45.42 7.92
N ALA A 19 5.66 -44.76 8.66
CA ALA A 19 5.63 -43.30 8.78
C ALA A 19 6.93 -42.75 9.39
N PHE A 20 7.46 -43.41 10.42
CA PHE A 20 8.71 -43.02 11.07
C PHE A 20 9.92 -43.16 10.13
N LEU A 21 10.00 -44.25 9.36
CA LEU A 21 11.06 -44.45 8.37
C LEU A 21 10.98 -43.44 7.22
N ALA A 22 9.77 -43.08 6.77
CA ALA A 22 9.58 -42.04 5.76
C ALA A 22 10.06 -40.67 6.26
N LEU A 23 9.81 -40.34 7.53
CA LEU A 23 10.29 -39.10 8.15
C LEU A 23 11.82 -39.06 8.22
N ILE A 24 12.45 -40.18 8.62
CA ILE A 24 13.92 -40.29 8.64
C ILE A 24 14.50 -40.14 7.23
N ALA A 25 13.92 -40.77 6.22
CA ALA A 25 14.39 -40.64 4.84
C ALA A 25 14.28 -39.19 4.33
N LEU A 26 13.20 -38.50 4.67
CA LEU A 26 12.99 -37.10 4.29
C LEU A 26 14.01 -36.17 4.93
N VAL A 27 14.33 -36.35 6.21
CA VAL A 27 15.30 -35.49 6.92
C VAL A 27 16.74 -35.87 6.59
N ALA A 28 17.08 -37.15 6.56
CA ALA A 28 18.46 -37.62 6.45
C ALA A 28 18.98 -37.72 5.01
N ILE A 29 18.10 -37.89 4.01
CA ILE A 29 18.51 -38.06 2.61
C ILE A 29 18.13 -36.83 1.79
N ILE A 30 16.86 -36.42 1.82
CA ILE A 30 16.39 -35.31 0.97
C ILE A 30 16.97 -33.97 1.44
N GLY A 31 17.04 -33.73 2.75
CA GLY A 31 17.64 -32.51 3.33
C GLY A 31 19.08 -32.25 2.85
N PRO A 32 20.03 -33.19 3.06
CA PRO A 32 21.41 -33.02 2.59
C PRO A 32 21.53 -32.91 1.07
N VAL A 33 20.69 -33.59 0.29
CA VAL A 33 20.69 -33.47 -1.19
C VAL A 33 20.22 -32.09 -1.64
N MET A 34 19.21 -31.52 -0.98
CA MET A 34 18.74 -30.16 -1.27
C MET A 34 19.79 -29.10 -0.90
N ILE A 35 20.47 -29.27 0.24
CA ILE A 35 21.58 -28.39 0.66
C ILE A 35 22.76 -28.49 -0.32
N TRP A 36 23.10 -29.71 -0.74
CA TRP A 36 24.17 -29.96 -1.72
C TRP A 36 23.82 -29.39 -3.11
N ALA A 37 22.56 -29.49 -3.54
CA ALA A 37 22.09 -28.90 -4.80
C ALA A 37 22.09 -27.37 -4.74
N ALA A 38 21.66 -26.78 -3.62
CA ALA A 38 21.70 -25.33 -3.40
C ALA A 38 23.14 -24.78 -3.37
N ALA A 39 24.08 -25.53 -2.78
CA ALA A 39 25.50 -25.20 -2.76
C ALA A 39 26.15 -25.19 -4.17
N ARG A 40 25.54 -25.85 -5.16
CA ARG A 40 26.03 -25.93 -6.54
C ARG A 40 25.46 -24.89 -7.50
N THR A 41 24.60 -24.00 -7.03
CA THR A 41 24.08 -22.89 -7.86
C THR A 41 25.21 -21.97 -8.31
N GLU A 42 25.14 -21.44 -9.53
CA GLU A 42 26.21 -20.61 -10.13
C GLU A 42 26.54 -19.37 -9.28
N ARG A 43 25.59 -18.90 -8.48
CA ARG A 43 25.77 -17.85 -7.47
C ARG A 43 26.79 -18.21 -6.39
N ASN A 44 26.77 -19.45 -5.87
CA ASN A 44 27.72 -19.91 -4.85
C ASN A 44 29.09 -20.23 -5.44
N LYS A 45 29.15 -20.65 -6.71
CA LYS A 45 30.41 -20.76 -7.46
C LYS A 45 31.06 -19.39 -7.69
N ALA A 46 30.28 -18.38 -8.07
CA ALA A 46 30.78 -17.02 -8.24
C ALA A 46 31.25 -16.38 -6.93
N LEU A 47 30.58 -16.68 -5.79
CA LEU A 47 31.01 -16.26 -4.45
C LEU A 47 32.31 -16.95 -4.01
N HIS A 48 32.51 -18.22 -4.35
CA HIS A 48 33.75 -18.94 -4.05
C HIS A 48 34.92 -18.49 -4.94
N ASP A 49 34.67 -18.21 -6.22
CA ASP A 49 35.70 -17.72 -7.15
C ASP A 49 36.11 -16.26 -6.86
N ALA A 50 35.21 -15.45 -6.28
CA ALA A 50 35.51 -14.08 -5.83
C ALA A 50 36.37 -14.02 -4.54
N GLY A 51 36.55 -15.14 -3.84
CA GLY A 51 37.25 -15.20 -2.54
C GLY A 51 38.75 -15.52 -2.59
N ASP A 52 39.32 -15.87 -3.75
CA ASP A 52 40.68 -16.47 -3.82
C ASP A 52 41.84 -15.49 -4.09
N THR A 53 41.64 -14.18 -3.90
CA THR A 53 42.77 -13.23 -3.85
C THR A 53 43.11 -12.91 -2.40
N LYS A 54 44.17 -13.55 -1.89
CA LYS A 54 44.78 -13.24 -0.58
C LYS A 54 45.15 -11.76 -0.49
N GLN A 55 44.35 -10.97 0.22
CA GLN A 55 44.78 -9.64 0.68
C GLN A 55 45.28 -9.71 2.14
N PRO A 56 46.41 -9.05 2.47
CA PRO A 56 47.19 -9.35 3.67
C PRO A 56 46.74 -8.66 4.98
N PHE A 57 45.48 -8.26 5.14
CA PHE A 57 45.05 -7.56 6.38
C PHE A 57 43.61 -7.87 6.80
N ILE A 58 43.35 -9.00 7.45
CA ILE A 58 42.08 -9.24 8.18
C ILE A 58 42.37 -10.02 9.48
N GLY A 59 41.93 -9.46 10.62
CA GLY A 59 41.91 -10.14 11.91
C GLY A 59 40.53 -10.75 12.22
N SER A 60 40.50 -11.88 12.91
CA SER A 60 39.28 -12.60 13.30
C SER A 60 38.54 -11.93 14.47
N GLY A 61 37.24 -11.74 14.31
CA GLY A 61 36.28 -11.63 15.41
C GLY A 61 36.10 -10.24 16.03
N ILE A 62 35.13 -9.48 15.56
CA ILE A 62 34.60 -8.30 16.27
C ILE A 62 33.33 -8.73 17.03
N HIS A 63 33.31 -8.51 18.34
CA HIS A 63 32.12 -8.67 19.16
C HIS A 63 31.14 -7.51 18.92
N PHE A 64 29.93 -7.83 18.46
CA PHE A 64 28.84 -6.86 18.26
C PHE A 64 28.25 -6.42 19.60
N VAL A 65 28.85 -5.42 20.24
CA VAL A 65 28.28 -4.77 21.42
C VAL A 65 28.44 -3.26 21.26
N GLY A 66 27.37 -2.56 20.83
CA GLY A 66 27.30 -1.11 20.92
C GLY A 66 26.47 -0.43 19.83
N PHE A 67 25.32 0.13 20.20
CA PHE A 67 24.55 1.07 19.37
C PHE A 67 25.26 2.44 19.21
N ASP A 68 26.33 2.67 19.97
CA ASP A 68 27.20 3.84 19.90
C ASP A 68 28.29 3.75 18.81
N SER A 69 28.21 2.72 17.95
CA SER A 69 29.11 2.61 16.81
C SER A 69 28.87 3.75 15.82
N ARG A 70 29.94 4.44 15.42
CA ARG A 70 29.91 5.41 14.30
C ARG A 70 29.65 4.75 12.95
N ALA A 71 29.78 3.42 12.87
CA ALA A 71 29.55 2.66 11.64
C ALA A 71 28.05 2.32 11.51
N THR A 72 27.41 2.87 10.48
CA THR A 72 25.96 2.77 10.31
C THR A 72 25.50 1.35 9.95
N TRP A 73 26.38 0.55 9.36
CA TRP A 73 26.11 -0.85 9.07
C TRP A 73 25.91 -1.71 10.33
N VAL A 74 26.53 -1.37 11.47
CA VAL A 74 26.32 -2.12 12.74
C VAL A 74 24.88 -1.93 13.21
N GLN A 75 24.40 -0.70 13.12
CA GLN A 75 23.04 -0.33 13.48
C GLN A 75 22.02 -0.97 12.53
N PHE A 76 22.33 -1.00 11.23
CA PHE A 76 21.57 -1.73 10.21
C PHE A 76 21.47 -3.23 10.56
N ALA A 77 22.58 -3.88 10.93
CA ALA A 77 22.59 -5.28 11.32
C ALA A 77 21.81 -5.54 12.62
N SER A 78 21.93 -4.66 13.62
CA SER A 78 21.13 -4.75 14.85
C SER A 78 19.64 -4.65 14.58
N LEU A 79 19.23 -3.81 13.62
CA LEU A 79 17.83 -3.70 13.22
C LEU A 79 17.33 -4.98 12.54
N LEU A 80 18.12 -5.57 11.65
CA LEU A 80 17.79 -6.86 11.04
C LEU A 80 17.59 -7.95 12.09
N ILE A 81 18.48 -8.02 13.10
CA ILE A 81 18.37 -8.95 14.22
C ILE A 81 17.09 -8.67 15.03
N ALA A 82 16.74 -7.41 15.26
CA ALA A 82 15.51 -7.05 15.96
C ALA A 82 14.25 -7.51 15.21
N TYR A 83 14.30 -7.59 13.88
CA TYR A 83 13.25 -8.18 13.04
C TYR A 83 13.33 -9.70 12.90
N GLY A 84 14.20 -10.37 13.67
CA GLY A 84 14.35 -11.82 13.65
C GLY A 84 15.19 -12.36 12.50
N VAL A 85 15.85 -11.50 11.73
CA VAL A 85 16.81 -11.93 10.70
C VAL A 85 18.13 -12.27 11.39
N THR A 86 18.52 -13.54 11.33
CA THR A 86 19.84 -13.99 11.82
C THR A 86 20.86 -13.88 10.69
N PRO A 87 21.77 -12.88 10.70
CA PRO A 87 22.80 -12.79 9.68
C PRO A 87 23.79 -13.96 9.80
N GLU A 88 24.13 -14.57 8.67
CA GLU A 88 25.25 -15.50 8.60
C GLU A 88 26.55 -14.74 8.86
N ARG A 89 27.43 -15.32 9.68
CA ARG A 89 28.71 -14.70 10.08
C ARG A 89 29.82 -15.29 9.23
N GLY A 90 30.77 -14.46 8.80
CA GLY A 90 32.01 -14.92 8.16
C GLY A 90 32.43 -14.14 6.93
N ASP A 91 31.60 -13.22 6.43
CA ASP A 91 31.93 -12.43 5.24
C ASP A 91 32.93 -11.29 5.51
N ASN A 92 33.60 -10.86 4.43
CA ASN A 92 34.64 -9.84 4.49
C ASN A 92 34.06 -8.42 4.57
N LEU A 93 34.40 -7.69 5.63
CA LEU A 93 34.20 -6.25 5.71
C LEU A 93 35.21 -5.54 4.81
N VAL A 94 34.75 -4.51 4.08
CA VAL A 94 35.63 -3.70 3.23
C VAL A 94 36.04 -2.46 4.02
N ILE A 95 37.33 -2.26 4.24
CA ILE A 95 37.83 -1.02 4.85
C ILE A 95 38.23 -0.07 3.72
N TYR A 96 37.59 1.10 3.66
CA TYR A 96 37.86 2.12 2.66
C TYR A 96 38.06 3.48 3.34
N GLN A 97 39.19 4.14 3.08
CA GLN A 97 39.57 5.43 3.68
C GLN A 97 39.38 5.47 5.21
N GLY A 98 39.72 4.38 5.90
CA GLY A 98 39.59 4.25 7.35
C GLY A 98 38.16 4.07 7.86
N LYS A 99 37.17 3.89 6.97
CA LYS A 99 35.79 3.52 7.32
C LYS A 99 35.52 2.07 6.97
N ALA A 100 34.87 1.34 7.85
CA ALA A 100 34.42 -0.02 7.59
C ALA A 100 33.07 0.01 6.88
N ILE A 101 32.99 -0.61 5.71
CA ILE A 101 31.83 -0.62 4.84
C ILE A 101 31.34 -2.06 4.70
N LEU A 102 30.02 -2.26 4.82
CA LEU A 102 29.36 -3.55 4.63
C LEU A 102 28.73 -3.60 3.23
N PRO A 103 29.21 -4.46 2.31
CA PRO A 103 28.50 -4.73 1.07
C PRO A 103 27.24 -5.54 1.37
N VAL A 104 26.08 -5.04 0.95
CA VAL A 104 24.78 -5.72 1.06
C VAL A 104 24.08 -5.75 -0.28
N HIS A 105 23.22 -6.74 -0.48
CA HIS A 105 22.33 -6.73 -1.64
C HIS A 105 21.26 -5.65 -1.49
N ARG A 106 20.90 -4.92 -2.56
CA ARG A 106 19.87 -3.86 -2.53
C ARG A 106 18.51 -4.31 -1.96
N VAL A 107 18.19 -5.61 -2.11
CA VAL A 107 17.00 -6.21 -1.51
C VAL A 107 16.97 -6.05 0.02
N TRP A 108 18.10 -6.09 0.72
CA TRP A 108 18.10 -5.84 2.16
C TRP A 108 17.72 -4.40 2.51
N ILE A 109 18.10 -3.44 1.66
CA ILE A 109 17.66 -2.05 1.79
C ILE A 109 16.15 -1.96 1.57
N LEU A 110 15.62 -2.70 0.58
CA LEU A 110 14.17 -2.80 0.34
C LEU A 110 13.44 -3.39 1.55
N VAL A 111 13.91 -4.52 2.10
CA VAL A 111 13.26 -5.18 3.25
C VAL A 111 13.18 -4.23 4.45
N ILE A 112 14.28 -3.58 4.81
CA ILE A 112 14.26 -2.59 5.90
C ILE A 112 13.40 -1.39 5.54
N GLY A 113 13.45 -0.95 4.27
CA GLY A 113 12.62 0.10 3.73
C GLY A 113 11.13 -0.17 3.93
N LEU A 114 10.69 -1.38 3.57
CA LEU A 114 9.31 -1.84 3.70
C LEU A 114 8.92 -1.93 5.17
N ILE A 115 9.68 -2.65 6.00
CA ILE A 115 9.32 -2.86 7.41
C ILE A 115 9.34 -1.53 8.20
N GLY A 116 10.35 -0.70 7.97
CA GLY A 116 10.46 0.61 8.61
C GLY A 116 9.67 1.73 7.94
N ARG A 117 8.82 1.43 6.94
CA ARG A 117 7.95 2.39 6.24
C ARG A 117 8.68 3.64 5.73
N TYR A 118 9.83 3.42 5.09
CA TYR A 118 10.71 4.48 4.60
C TYR A 118 10.09 5.21 3.40
N THR A 119 9.94 6.53 3.52
CA THR A 119 9.45 7.39 2.44
C THR A 119 10.07 8.79 2.58
N THR A 120 9.97 9.65 1.56
CA THR A 120 10.51 11.02 1.65
C THR A 120 9.72 11.90 2.64
N LYS A 121 10.31 12.99 3.15
CA LYS A 121 9.55 13.95 3.96
C LYS A 121 8.46 14.66 3.16
N GLU A 122 8.71 14.91 1.87
CA GLU A 122 7.80 15.62 0.97
C GLU A 122 6.56 14.79 0.63
N SER A 123 6.68 13.46 0.52
CA SER A 123 5.54 12.56 0.32
C SER A 123 4.58 12.57 1.52
N ARG A 124 5.08 12.78 2.74
CA ARG A 124 4.23 12.97 3.94
C ARG A 124 3.45 14.30 3.92
N LEU A 125 3.94 15.30 3.21
CA LEU A 125 3.39 16.67 3.17
C LEU A 125 2.56 16.96 1.91
N HIS A 126 2.61 16.09 0.90
CA HIS A 126 1.97 16.28 -0.42
C HIS A 126 0.45 16.52 -0.35
N ARG A 127 -0.15 16.28 0.81
CA ARG A 127 -1.59 16.39 1.05
C ARG A 127 -2.07 17.76 1.53
N SER A 128 -1.22 18.59 2.15
CA SER A 128 -1.69 19.88 2.72
C SER A 128 -1.67 21.06 1.74
N ASN A 129 -0.92 20.98 0.63
CA ASN A 129 -0.69 22.15 -0.23
C ASN A 129 -0.59 21.83 -1.73
N LEU A 130 -1.62 21.18 -2.30
CA LEU A 130 -1.90 21.31 -3.75
C LEU A 130 -2.38 22.74 -4.14
N LYS A 131 -2.03 23.76 -3.34
CA LYS A 131 -2.28 25.20 -3.56
C LYS A 131 -1.09 25.93 -4.18
N ARG A 132 0.08 25.30 -4.36
CA ARG A 132 1.19 25.92 -5.09
C ARG A 132 1.53 25.11 -6.33
N LYS A 133 1.12 25.68 -7.46
CA LYS A 133 1.67 25.49 -8.79
C LYS A 133 3.20 25.38 -8.72
N LEU A 134 3.72 24.15 -8.72
CA LEU A 134 5.15 23.87 -8.72
C LEU A 134 5.59 23.81 -10.18
N THR A 135 6.07 24.94 -10.67
CA THR A 135 7.09 24.92 -11.72
C THR A 135 8.37 24.44 -11.03
N LEU A 136 8.76 23.19 -11.29
CA LEU A 136 10.07 22.68 -10.92
C LEU A 136 11.13 23.44 -11.74
N SER A 137 11.63 24.55 -11.20
CA SER A 137 12.89 25.15 -11.64
C SER A 137 13.94 24.83 -10.59
N VAL A 138 14.72 23.78 -10.83
CA VAL A 138 15.95 23.53 -10.09
C VAL A 138 16.96 24.60 -10.52
N LYS A 139 17.13 25.64 -9.71
CA LYS A 139 18.29 26.52 -9.79
C LYS A 139 19.29 26.09 -8.71
N PHE A 140 20.40 25.54 -9.16
CA PHE A 140 21.59 25.38 -8.34
C PHE A 140 22.21 26.77 -8.14
N GLU A 141 22.21 27.26 -6.89
CA GLU A 141 23.07 28.36 -6.48
C GLU A 141 24.30 27.76 -5.78
N SER A 142 25.41 27.75 -6.52
CA SER A 142 26.73 27.45 -6.00
C SER A 142 27.37 28.71 -5.39
N SER A 143 27.90 28.56 -4.19
CA SER A 143 29.06 29.29 -3.63
C SER A 143 28.92 30.78 -3.32
N THR A 144 29.21 31.15 -2.07
CA THR A 144 30.31 32.09 -1.82
C THR A 144 30.96 31.79 -0.47
N GLN A 145 32.29 31.63 -0.53
CA GLN A 145 33.21 31.38 0.56
C GLN A 145 33.40 32.63 1.45
N ASN A 146 33.89 32.43 2.68
CA ASN A 146 35.22 32.95 3.00
C ASN A 146 35.92 32.10 4.08
N PRO A 147 37.27 32.00 4.03
CA PRO A 147 38.02 30.96 4.72
C PRO A 147 38.72 31.49 5.98
N SER A 148 38.80 30.66 7.00
CA SER A 148 39.89 30.72 7.98
C SER A 148 40.44 29.31 8.18
N GLN A 149 41.65 29.13 7.68
CA GLN A 149 42.49 27.95 7.83
C GLN A 149 42.62 27.54 9.30
N ASN A 150 42.36 26.26 9.58
CA ASN A 150 43.17 25.42 10.47
C ASN A 150 42.69 23.95 10.35
N ASP A 151 43.64 23.05 10.06
CA ASP A 151 43.62 21.60 10.14
C ASP A 151 42.27 20.92 10.44
N THR A 152 41.42 20.86 9.42
CA THR A 152 40.21 20.03 9.45
C THR A 152 40.38 18.94 8.42
N VAL A 153 40.44 17.69 8.89
CA VAL A 153 40.18 16.50 8.09
C VAL A 153 38.96 16.81 7.24
N GLU A 154 39.14 16.96 5.92
CA GLU A 154 38.05 17.22 4.99
C GLU A 154 36.99 16.15 5.22
N SER A 155 35.90 16.53 5.90
CA SER A 155 34.78 15.63 6.09
C SER A 155 34.16 15.46 4.71
N ILE A 156 34.52 14.39 4.03
CA ILE A 156 33.98 14.03 2.71
C ILE A 156 32.45 14.03 2.85
N THR A 157 31.83 15.05 2.28
CA THR A 157 30.38 15.19 2.21
C THR A 157 29.95 14.50 0.93
N TRP A 158 29.33 13.33 1.07
CA TRP A 158 28.82 12.56 -0.05
C TRP A 158 27.55 13.24 -0.55
N PRO A 159 27.41 13.54 -1.85
CA PRO A 159 26.19 14.12 -2.40
C PRO A 159 25.04 13.13 -2.20
N VAL A 160 24.04 13.55 -1.42
CA VAL A 160 22.86 12.74 -1.12
C VAL A 160 21.87 12.86 -2.28
N ARG A 161 21.62 11.75 -2.96
CA ARG A 161 20.61 11.64 -4.03
C ARG A 161 19.20 11.59 -3.47
N MET A 162 19.01 10.87 -2.37
CA MET A 162 17.69 10.63 -1.77
C MET A 162 17.77 10.45 -0.26
N ASP A 163 16.84 11.07 0.46
CA ASP A 163 16.69 10.95 1.92
C ASP A 163 15.33 10.32 2.24
N LEU A 164 15.38 9.07 2.68
CA LEU A 164 14.21 8.29 3.08
C LEU A 164 14.09 8.30 4.60
N ASN A 165 12.90 8.61 5.10
CA ASN A 165 12.59 8.73 6.52
C ASN A 165 11.57 7.65 6.89
N GLY A 166 11.99 6.74 7.75
CA GLY A 166 11.17 5.64 8.27
C GLY A 166 10.74 5.84 9.72
N THR A 167 10.02 4.85 10.23
CA THR A 167 9.77 4.70 11.66
C THR A 167 11.05 4.35 12.40
N THR A 168 11.96 3.59 11.76
CA THR A 168 13.20 3.11 12.38
C THR A 168 14.44 3.97 12.20
N GLY A 169 14.34 5.09 11.49
CA GLY A 169 15.50 5.93 11.19
C GLY A 169 15.40 6.65 9.86
N GLN A 170 16.57 6.95 9.30
CA GLN A 170 16.73 7.54 7.98
C GLN A 170 17.69 6.71 7.14
N ILE A 171 17.38 6.53 5.86
CA ILE A 171 18.28 5.96 4.86
C ILE A 171 18.65 7.08 3.91
N LYS A 172 19.93 7.42 3.86
CA LYS A 172 20.47 8.37 2.89
C LYS A 172 21.16 7.61 1.78
N ILE A 173 20.67 7.77 0.56
CA ILE A 173 21.21 7.17 -0.64
C ILE A 173 22.03 8.24 -1.33
N THR A 174 23.29 7.94 -1.63
CA THR A 174 24.22 8.88 -2.26
C THR A 174 24.38 8.56 -3.75
N GLU A 175 24.83 9.55 -4.53
CA GLU A 175 25.15 9.32 -5.94
C GLU A 175 26.30 8.33 -6.11
N LYS A 176 26.36 7.68 -7.28
CA LYS A 176 27.46 6.78 -7.61
C LYS A 176 28.76 7.56 -7.57
N VAL A 177 29.69 7.12 -6.73
CA VAL A 177 30.99 7.79 -6.60
C VAL A 177 32.03 7.03 -7.41
N SER A 178 32.36 7.60 -8.57
CA SER A 178 33.49 7.16 -9.38
C SER A 178 34.78 7.67 -8.73
N GLY A 179 35.70 6.76 -8.39
CA GLY A 179 37.01 7.11 -7.79
C GLY A 179 37.45 6.27 -6.59
N LEU A 180 36.61 5.35 -6.12
CA LEU A 180 36.90 4.57 -4.91
C LEU A 180 37.72 3.29 -5.15
N GLY A 181 38.11 2.97 -6.38
CA GLY A 181 38.64 1.63 -6.74
C GLY A 181 37.60 0.51 -6.62
N ILE A 182 36.39 0.85 -6.15
CA ILE A 182 35.17 0.06 -6.19
C ILE A 182 34.47 0.50 -7.49
N SER A 183 34.04 -0.45 -8.33
CA SER A 183 33.21 -0.15 -9.50
C SER A 183 32.02 0.72 -9.09
N GLU A 184 31.55 1.62 -9.96
CA GLU A 184 30.45 2.58 -9.71
C GLU A 184 29.24 1.94 -9.00
N SER A 185 29.29 1.92 -7.67
CA SER A 185 28.34 1.22 -6.83
C SER A 185 27.61 2.20 -5.94
N SER A 186 26.33 1.93 -5.73
CA SER A 186 25.48 2.72 -4.86
C SER A 186 25.95 2.64 -3.40
N VAL A 187 26.00 3.79 -2.72
CA VAL A 187 26.41 3.90 -1.31
C VAL A 187 25.22 4.40 -0.49
N ALA A 188 24.94 3.72 0.61
CA ALA A 188 23.84 4.01 1.52
C ALA A 188 24.35 4.25 2.95
N MET A 189 23.69 5.15 3.67
CA MET A 189 23.97 5.43 5.07
C MET A 189 22.70 5.28 5.89
N PHE A 190 22.78 4.54 7.00
CA PHE A 190 21.65 4.26 7.87
C PHE A 190 21.75 5.05 9.19
N LEU A 191 20.82 5.97 9.43
CA LEU A 191 20.79 6.75 10.66
C LEU A 191 19.61 6.26 11.50
N PRO A 192 19.80 5.28 12.42
CA PRO A 192 18.71 4.79 13.26
C PRO A 192 18.22 5.88 14.19
N ARG A 193 16.99 5.73 14.68
CA ARG A 193 16.59 6.46 15.89
C ARG A 193 17.12 5.75 17.15
N PRO A 194 17.07 6.39 18.33
CA PRO A 194 17.47 5.75 19.58
C PRO A 194 16.67 4.46 19.85
N LEU A 195 17.32 3.42 20.39
CA LEU A 195 16.70 2.12 20.65
C LEU A 195 15.48 2.19 21.58
N SER A 196 15.46 3.19 22.47
CA SER A 196 14.32 3.47 23.36
C SER A 196 13.03 3.79 22.58
N GLU A 197 13.15 4.26 21.34
CA GLU A 197 12.01 4.49 20.44
C GLU A 197 11.53 3.21 19.73
N PHE A 198 12.31 2.12 19.78
CA PHE A 198 12.01 0.84 19.11
C PHE A 198 11.65 -0.31 20.06
N ALA A 199 11.83 -0.12 21.37
CA ALA A 199 11.39 -1.07 22.38
C ALA A 199 9.85 -1.13 22.40
N GLY A 200 9.27 -1.99 21.57
CA GLY A 200 7.82 -2.13 21.41
C GLY A 200 7.31 -2.16 19.97
N ILE A 201 8.17 -2.37 18.96
CA ILE A 201 7.71 -2.65 17.60
C ILE A 201 6.97 -3.99 17.61
N GLU A 202 5.68 -3.96 17.29
CA GLU A 202 4.89 -5.16 17.08
C GLU A 202 5.41 -5.96 15.87
N ALA A 203 5.25 -7.27 15.91
CA ALA A 203 5.62 -8.12 14.78
C ALA A 203 4.73 -7.83 13.57
N GLU A 204 5.30 -7.87 12.36
CA GLU A 204 4.54 -7.73 11.13
C GLU A 204 3.52 -8.87 10.99
N THR A 205 2.27 -8.51 10.76
CA THR A 205 1.17 -9.46 10.52
C THR A 205 1.11 -9.91 9.06
N LEU A 206 1.59 -9.07 8.14
CA LEU A 206 1.67 -9.34 6.72
C LEU A 206 3.00 -9.97 6.36
N SER A 207 3.00 -10.82 5.33
CA SER A 207 4.24 -11.34 4.78
C SER A 207 5.05 -10.21 4.13
N LEU A 208 6.37 -10.36 4.06
CA LEU A 208 7.22 -9.41 3.34
C LEU A 208 6.78 -9.24 1.88
N GLN A 209 6.26 -10.31 1.28
CA GLN A 209 5.68 -10.30 -0.05
C GLN A 209 4.46 -9.36 -0.12
N ASP A 210 3.53 -9.45 0.83
CA ASP A 210 2.35 -8.58 0.86
C ASP A 210 2.73 -7.12 1.13
N LEU A 211 3.73 -6.87 2.00
CA LEU A 211 4.27 -5.53 2.22
C LEU A 211 4.86 -4.94 0.95
N PHE A 212 5.60 -5.74 0.19
CA PHE A 212 6.15 -5.33 -1.10
C PHE A 212 5.03 -5.03 -2.11
N MET A 213 4.05 -5.93 -2.23
CA MET A 213 2.92 -5.76 -3.14
C MET A 213 2.13 -4.50 -2.81
N LEU A 214 1.86 -4.23 -1.53
CA LEU A 214 1.24 -2.98 -1.11
C LEU A 214 2.07 -1.77 -1.53
N ALA A 215 3.39 -1.79 -1.32
CA ALA A 215 4.27 -0.67 -1.64
C ALA A 215 4.32 -0.32 -3.13
N ILE A 216 4.06 -1.28 -4.03
CA ILE A 216 3.90 -1.04 -5.47
C ILE A 216 2.45 -0.77 -5.91
N GLY A 217 1.51 -0.69 -4.97
CA GLY A 217 0.11 -0.38 -5.24
C GLY A 217 -0.77 -1.60 -5.55
N CYS A 218 -0.39 -2.78 -5.06
CA CYS A 218 -1.19 -4.00 -5.18
C CYS A 218 -1.77 -4.42 -3.82
N LEU A 219 -3.09 -4.46 -3.72
CA LEU A 219 -3.84 -4.82 -2.52
C LEU A 219 -4.03 -6.34 -2.43
N PRO A 220 -3.66 -7.01 -1.32
CA PRO A 220 -3.92 -8.44 -1.13
C PRO A 220 -5.41 -8.68 -0.85
N LEU A 221 -6.02 -9.65 -1.53
CA LEU A 221 -7.41 -10.05 -1.32
C LEU A 221 -7.51 -11.35 -0.51
N THR A 222 -6.80 -12.38 -0.96
CA THR A 222 -6.67 -13.69 -0.31
C THR A 222 -5.23 -14.16 -0.49
N SER A 223 -4.83 -15.27 0.15
CA SER A 223 -3.44 -15.76 0.18
C SER A 223 -2.77 -15.98 -1.18
N ARG A 224 -3.50 -15.86 -2.30
CA ARG A 224 -2.99 -16.07 -3.66
C ARG A 224 -3.43 -15.03 -4.69
N GLN A 225 -4.07 -13.94 -4.29
CA GLN A 225 -4.59 -12.95 -5.25
C GLN A 225 -4.26 -11.53 -4.82
N TYR A 226 -3.82 -10.73 -5.78
CA TYR A 226 -3.58 -9.30 -5.64
C TYR A 226 -4.43 -8.50 -6.62
N ILE A 227 -4.85 -7.31 -6.20
CA ILE A 227 -5.57 -6.35 -7.03
C ILE A 227 -4.71 -5.10 -7.19
N VAL A 228 -4.37 -4.76 -8.42
CA VAL A 228 -3.65 -3.54 -8.77
C VAL A 228 -4.58 -2.34 -8.55
N MET A 229 -4.12 -1.38 -7.76
CA MET A 229 -4.86 -0.16 -7.46
C MET A 229 -4.48 1.02 -8.37
N ILE A 230 -3.46 0.85 -9.20
CA ILE A 230 -3.01 1.82 -10.22
C ILE A 230 -3.54 1.43 -11.60
N GLU A 231 -3.78 2.41 -12.47
CA GLU A 231 -4.15 2.15 -13.86
C GLU A 231 -2.96 1.58 -14.65
N LEU A 232 -3.13 0.41 -15.26
CA LEU A 232 -2.11 -0.18 -16.16
C LEU A 232 -2.34 0.21 -17.64
N TRP A 233 -3.55 0.66 -18.00
CA TRP A 233 -3.94 0.98 -19.38
C TRP A 233 -3.72 2.45 -19.75
N VAL A 234 -3.48 3.31 -18.77
CA VAL A 234 -3.03 4.67 -19.05
C VAL A 234 -1.57 4.53 -19.44
N ALA A 235 -1.29 4.58 -20.74
CA ALA A 235 0.06 4.51 -21.31
C ALA A 235 0.90 5.76 -20.95
N GLU A 236 0.99 6.09 -19.67
CA GLU A 236 2.24 6.56 -19.12
C GLU A 236 3.06 5.29 -18.97
N GLU A 237 3.99 5.04 -19.90
CA GLU A 237 5.09 4.13 -19.60
C GLU A 237 5.56 4.50 -18.19
N ILE A 238 5.46 3.56 -17.25
CA ILE A 238 6.15 3.68 -15.98
C ILE A 238 7.62 3.54 -16.36
N GLU A 239 8.21 4.58 -16.96
CA GLU A 239 9.60 4.58 -17.35
C GLU A 239 10.40 4.55 -16.05
N PHE A 240 10.73 3.34 -15.56
CA PHE A 240 11.83 3.16 -14.64
C PHE A 240 13.13 3.39 -15.41
N GLY A 241 13.42 4.67 -15.67
CA GLY A 241 14.66 5.19 -16.24
C GLY A 241 15.48 4.19 -17.05
N GLN A 242 15.00 3.79 -18.22
CA GLN A 242 15.85 3.14 -19.23
C GLN A 242 16.72 4.19 -19.93
N HIS A 243 17.62 4.81 -19.18
CA HIS A 243 18.71 5.57 -19.77
C HIS A 243 20.02 5.03 -19.24
N LEU A 244 20.54 3.99 -19.91
CA LEU A 244 21.96 3.77 -20.21
C LEU A 244 22.12 2.34 -20.74
N MET A 245 22.15 2.20 -22.07
CA MET A 245 23.10 1.39 -22.84
C MET A 245 22.68 1.47 -24.31
N ASP A 246 23.24 2.42 -25.06
CA ASP A 246 23.73 2.10 -26.41
C ASP A 246 24.67 3.18 -26.93
N GLY A 247 25.97 2.85 -26.88
CA GLY A 247 27.01 3.60 -27.54
C GLY A 247 27.19 3.09 -28.97
N GLY A 248 26.66 3.84 -29.93
CA GLY A 248 27.24 3.99 -31.27
C GLY A 248 26.75 3.04 -32.36
N HIS A 249 25.88 3.55 -33.24
CA HIS A 249 26.14 3.62 -34.69
C HIS A 249 25.13 4.56 -35.39
N LEU A 250 25.62 5.36 -36.33
CA LEU A 250 24.93 6.41 -37.08
C LEU A 250 24.07 5.84 -38.23
N GLY A 251 22.80 6.26 -38.35
CA GLY A 251 21.96 6.09 -39.55
C GLY A 251 20.48 6.48 -39.32
N PRO A 252 19.71 6.98 -40.32
CA PRO A 252 18.82 8.13 -40.10
C PRO A 252 17.29 7.89 -40.23
N GLN A 253 16.51 8.78 -39.57
CA GLN A 253 15.05 9.07 -39.70
C GLN A 253 14.10 7.98 -39.14
N MET A 254 13.05 8.23 -38.33
CA MET A 254 12.10 9.36 -38.19
C MET A 254 11.37 9.28 -36.79
N PRO A 255 10.39 10.15 -36.44
CA PRO A 255 10.21 10.71 -35.10
C PRO A 255 9.22 9.96 -34.21
N ARG A 256 9.36 10.11 -32.89
CA ARG A 256 8.27 10.09 -31.89
C ARG A 256 8.77 10.61 -30.54
N THR A 257 8.52 11.89 -30.29
CA THR A 257 8.45 12.45 -28.94
C THR A 257 6.99 12.80 -28.69
N LEU A 258 6.34 12.09 -27.78
CA LEU A 258 5.03 12.44 -27.23
C LEU A 258 5.15 12.42 -25.71
N THR A 259 5.58 13.56 -25.17
CA THR A 259 5.45 13.91 -23.77
C THR A 259 3.99 14.24 -23.46
N TRP A 260 3.37 13.49 -22.57
CA TRP A 260 2.11 13.89 -21.94
C TRP A 260 2.41 14.74 -20.71
N THR A 261 2.43 16.05 -20.90
CA THR A 261 2.21 17.01 -19.82
C THR A 261 0.71 17.25 -19.71
N SER A 262 0.16 17.09 -18.51
CA SER A 262 -1.21 17.46 -18.20
C SER A 262 -1.49 18.93 -18.57
N TYR A 263 -2.45 19.16 -19.47
CA TYR A 263 -2.90 20.50 -19.86
C TYR A 263 -3.82 21.09 -18.78
N ILE A 264 -3.24 21.56 -17.66
CA ILE A 264 -3.86 22.64 -16.88
C ILE A 264 -3.26 23.94 -17.39
N ASN A 265 -4.08 24.67 -18.16
CA ASN A 265 -3.74 25.91 -18.83
C ASN A 265 -3.17 26.95 -17.84
N THR A 266 -1.85 26.98 -17.73
CA THR A 266 -1.12 27.96 -16.93
C THR A 266 -0.14 28.68 -17.82
N ARG A 267 -0.69 29.57 -18.65
CA ARG A 267 0.05 30.59 -19.39
C ARG A 267 1.02 31.31 -18.44
N GLN A 268 2.32 31.11 -18.62
CA GLN A 268 3.31 32.12 -18.30
C GLN A 268 3.23 33.15 -19.43
N ASP A 269 2.60 34.30 -19.14
CA ASP A 269 2.65 35.44 -20.04
C ASP A 269 4.09 35.99 -20.00
N THR A 270 4.84 35.79 -21.08
CA THR A 270 5.97 36.66 -21.41
C THR A 270 5.41 38.01 -21.85
N PRO A 271 5.83 39.13 -21.24
CA PRO A 271 5.38 40.45 -21.66
C PRO A 271 6.25 40.87 -22.82
N ASP A 272 5.86 40.49 -24.03
CA ASP A 272 6.01 41.30 -25.24
C ASP A 272 5.59 40.48 -26.46
N GLU A 273 5.04 41.18 -27.45
CA GLU A 273 4.60 40.64 -28.74
C GLU A 273 3.29 39.84 -28.74
N THR A 274 2.17 40.56 -28.77
CA THR A 274 1.17 40.54 -29.87
C THR A 274 -0.22 40.91 -29.37
N ALA A 275 -0.43 42.21 -29.13
CA ALA A 275 -1.74 42.80 -28.89
C ALA A 275 -2.65 42.82 -30.16
N GLN A 276 -2.22 42.29 -31.30
CA GLN A 276 -2.90 42.48 -32.59
C GLN A 276 -3.48 41.20 -33.22
N ARG A 277 -3.32 40.02 -32.59
CA ARG A 277 -3.96 38.76 -33.04
C ARG A 277 -5.15 38.30 -32.18
N ARG A 278 -5.56 39.10 -31.19
CA ARG A 278 -6.59 38.70 -30.20
C ARG A 278 -8.05 38.94 -30.61
N SER A 279 -8.35 39.48 -31.79
CA SER A 279 -9.74 39.84 -32.15
C SER A 279 -10.48 38.92 -33.14
N MET A 280 -9.84 37.93 -33.78
CA MET A 280 -10.53 37.13 -34.82
C MET A 280 -10.50 35.60 -34.70
N SER A 281 -9.92 35.03 -33.63
CA SER A 281 -9.91 33.56 -33.43
C SER A 281 -10.48 33.13 -32.08
N ARG A 282 -11.62 33.71 -31.68
CA ARG A 282 -12.36 33.33 -30.45
C ARG A 282 -13.81 32.90 -30.69
N ARG A 283 -14.13 32.54 -31.94
CA ARG A 283 -15.39 31.89 -32.33
C ARG A 283 -15.10 30.54 -33.00
N ASN A 284 -14.41 29.65 -32.30
CA ASN A 284 -14.59 28.22 -32.53
C ASN A 284 -15.51 27.72 -31.43
N THR A 285 -16.73 27.45 -31.84
CA THR A 285 -17.70 26.51 -31.27
C THR A 285 -17.05 25.46 -30.36
N ARG A 286 -17.01 25.74 -29.05
CA ARG A 286 -17.00 24.69 -28.03
C ARG A 286 -18.42 24.13 -28.02
N LEU A 287 -18.71 23.19 -28.91
CA LEU A 287 -19.83 22.29 -28.68
C LEU A 287 -19.51 21.54 -27.39
N ASP A 288 -20.47 21.52 -26.47
CA ASP A 288 -20.46 20.77 -25.22
C ASP A 288 -20.32 19.26 -25.50
N GLU A 289 -19.11 18.80 -25.83
CA GLU A 289 -18.80 17.39 -25.84
C GLU A 289 -18.80 16.90 -24.38
N ARG A 290 -19.96 16.41 -23.96
CA ARG A 290 -20.11 15.72 -22.68
C ARG A 290 -19.14 14.55 -22.65
N PRO A 291 -18.40 14.35 -21.54
CA PRO A 291 -17.49 13.21 -21.42
C PRO A 291 -18.26 11.90 -21.59
N GLU A 292 -17.65 10.93 -22.28
CA GLU A 292 -18.22 9.61 -22.47
C GLU A 292 -18.09 8.78 -21.19
N PRO A 293 -19.07 7.92 -20.86
CA PRO A 293 -18.98 7.03 -19.72
C PRO A 293 -17.85 6.00 -19.93
N LEU A 294 -17.02 5.83 -18.91
CA LEU A 294 -15.97 4.82 -18.80
C LEU A 294 -16.44 3.75 -17.80
N ALA A 295 -16.55 2.51 -18.26
CA ALA A 295 -16.88 1.38 -17.39
C ALA A 295 -15.66 0.46 -17.19
N LEU A 296 -15.40 0.09 -15.94
CA LEU A 296 -14.22 -0.64 -15.50
C LEU A 296 -14.62 -1.97 -14.85
N ARG A 297 -13.92 -3.05 -15.22
CA ARG A 297 -14.06 -4.40 -14.62
C ARG A 297 -12.72 -4.98 -14.24
N LEU A 298 -12.69 -5.85 -13.24
CA LEU A 298 -11.46 -6.56 -12.88
C LEU A 298 -11.17 -7.66 -13.90
N GLU A 299 -10.02 -7.56 -14.55
CA GLU A 299 -9.50 -8.58 -15.45
C GLU A 299 -8.15 -9.10 -14.93
N LYS A 300 -7.87 -10.36 -15.25
CA LYS A 300 -6.59 -10.99 -14.89
C LYS A 300 -5.49 -10.41 -15.77
N VAL A 301 -4.41 -9.93 -15.15
CA VAL A 301 -3.25 -9.39 -15.87
C VAL A 301 -2.47 -10.56 -16.47
N ILE A 302 -2.59 -10.76 -17.78
CA ILE A 302 -1.86 -11.78 -18.53
C ILE A 302 -0.57 -11.15 -19.08
N SER A 303 0.52 -11.25 -18.32
CA SER A 303 1.92 -10.93 -18.69
C SER A 303 2.10 -9.83 -19.76
N ARG A 304 1.53 -8.65 -19.54
CA ARG A 304 1.74 -7.51 -20.44
C ARG A 304 2.97 -6.67 -20.06
N ASP A 305 3.41 -6.76 -18.81
CA ASP A 305 4.52 -5.95 -18.29
C ASP A 305 5.73 -6.78 -17.88
N ASP A 306 6.78 -6.69 -18.68
CA ASP A 306 8.12 -7.22 -18.33
C ASP A 306 8.63 -6.64 -17.01
N GLU A 307 8.23 -5.41 -16.66
CA GLU A 307 8.68 -4.74 -15.43
C GLU A 307 8.02 -5.29 -14.17
N LEU A 308 6.70 -5.50 -14.21
CA LEU A 308 5.98 -6.15 -13.12
C LEU A 308 6.53 -7.57 -12.93
N GLU A 309 6.86 -8.28 -14.01
CA GLU A 309 7.50 -9.59 -13.94
C GLU A 309 8.94 -9.54 -13.39
N ARG A 310 9.74 -8.53 -13.75
CA ARG A 310 11.09 -8.33 -13.18
C ARG A 310 11.02 -8.08 -11.68
N LEU A 311 10.12 -7.21 -11.24
CA LEU A 311 9.87 -6.94 -9.83
C LEU A 311 9.38 -8.19 -9.10
N ARG A 312 8.45 -8.92 -9.71
CA ARG A 312 7.91 -10.19 -9.21
C ARG A 312 9.02 -11.20 -8.91
N ASN A 313 9.96 -11.36 -9.84
CA ASN A 313 11.03 -12.36 -9.72
C ASN A 313 12.04 -12.03 -8.60
N THR A 314 12.05 -10.80 -8.06
CA THR A 314 12.97 -10.39 -6.98
C THR A 314 12.72 -11.15 -5.67
N PHE A 315 11.47 -11.55 -5.40
CA PHE A 315 11.10 -12.35 -4.22
C PHE A 315 10.88 -13.84 -4.54
N GLY A 316 11.33 -14.28 -5.72
CA GLY A 316 11.12 -15.64 -6.22
C GLY A 316 9.93 -15.77 -7.18
N PRO A 317 9.65 -16.97 -7.70
CA PRO A 317 8.53 -17.19 -8.59
C PRO A 317 7.21 -17.02 -7.84
N MET A 318 6.51 -15.90 -8.07
CA MET A 318 5.13 -15.75 -7.62
C MET A 318 4.20 -16.60 -8.49
N THR A 319 3.37 -17.41 -7.84
CA THR A 319 2.27 -18.16 -8.47
C THR A 319 0.92 -17.47 -8.31
N GLN A 320 0.91 -16.31 -7.67
CA GLN A 320 -0.27 -15.54 -7.33
C GLN A 320 -0.87 -14.85 -8.56
N GLU A 321 -2.20 -14.74 -8.58
CA GLU A 321 -2.91 -14.06 -9.65
C GLU A 321 -2.98 -12.57 -9.37
N ILE A 322 -2.72 -11.77 -10.39
CA ILE A 322 -2.81 -10.32 -10.33
C ILE A 322 -4.00 -9.89 -11.19
N TRP A 323 -4.86 -9.07 -10.62
CA TRP A 323 -6.05 -8.53 -11.25
C TRP A 323 -5.92 -7.02 -11.31
N ALA A 324 -6.29 -6.40 -12.42
CA ALA A 324 -6.36 -4.94 -12.56
C ALA A 324 -7.75 -4.58 -13.08
N PHE A 325 -8.21 -3.37 -12.78
CA PHE A 325 -9.36 -2.86 -13.52
C PHE A 325 -8.97 -2.74 -15.00
N GLU A 326 -9.90 -2.86 -15.93
CA GLU A 326 -9.65 -2.66 -17.34
C GLU A 326 -10.89 -2.01 -17.98
N PRO A 327 -10.71 -1.01 -18.86
CA PRO A 327 -11.79 -0.41 -19.63
C PRO A 327 -12.53 -1.45 -20.45
N GLN A 328 -13.85 -1.43 -20.34
CA GLN A 328 -14.72 -2.33 -21.09
C GLN A 328 -15.23 -1.66 -22.37
N THR A 329 -15.37 -2.44 -23.43
CA THR A 329 -16.11 -2.02 -24.62
C THR A 329 -17.59 -2.03 -24.31
N LEU A 330 -18.24 -0.86 -24.38
CA LEU A 330 -19.65 -0.72 -24.04
C LEU A 330 -20.54 -1.07 -25.23
N ASP A 331 -21.53 -1.94 -25.01
CA ASP A 331 -22.61 -2.08 -25.97
C ASP A 331 -23.47 -0.80 -26.00
N PRO A 332 -24.18 -0.50 -27.10
CA PRO A 332 -24.95 0.73 -27.22
C PRO A 332 -26.05 0.89 -26.15
N GLY A 333 -26.58 -0.22 -25.63
CA GLY A 333 -27.60 -0.21 -24.57
C GLY A 333 -27.01 0.22 -23.24
N LEU A 334 -25.97 -0.48 -22.79
CA LEU A 334 -25.25 -0.13 -21.56
C LEU A 334 -24.67 1.30 -21.62
N PHE A 335 -24.14 1.71 -22.78
CA PHE A 335 -23.65 3.08 -22.96
C PHE A 335 -24.75 4.12 -22.70
N ALA A 336 -25.95 3.90 -23.24
CA ALA A 336 -27.09 4.79 -23.02
C ALA A 336 -27.53 4.80 -21.55
N ASP A 337 -27.56 3.63 -20.90
CA ASP A 337 -27.91 3.50 -19.49
C ASP A 337 -26.92 4.23 -18.58
N LEU A 338 -25.61 4.01 -18.76
CA LEU A 338 -24.57 4.70 -17.99
C LEU A 338 -24.64 6.21 -18.21
N ARG A 339 -24.82 6.66 -19.45
CA ARG A 339 -24.96 8.08 -19.79
C ARG A 339 -26.17 8.72 -19.10
N MET A 340 -27.29 8.01 -19.00
CA MET A 340 -28.45 8.47 -18.24
C MET A 340 -28.14 8.60 -16.75
N LYS A 341 -27.27 7.75 -16.19
CA LYS A 341 -26.91 7.75 -14.76
C LYS A 341 -25.76 8.70 -14.37
N MET A 342 -25.09 9.32 -15.34
CA MET A 342 -24.03 10.31 -15.06
C MET A 342 -24.55 11.58 -14.38
N ASP A 343 -25.73 12.04 -14.78
CA ASP A 343 -26.28 13.33 -14.36
C ASP A 343 -27.31 13.23 -13.21
N VAL A 344 -27.70 12.02 -12.80
CA VAL A 344 -28.68 11.84 -11.72
C VAL A 344 -28.03 11.99 -10.36
N THR A 345 -28.75 12.61 -9.42
CA THR A 345 -28.28 12.68 -8.02
C THR A 345 -28.44 11.35 -7.29
N PHE A 346 -29.39 10.52 -7.72
CA PHE A 346 -29.72 9.25 -7.10
C PHE A 346 -29.51 8.09 -8.08
N ILE A 347 -28.75 7.08 -7.67
CA ILE A 347 -28.62 5.82 -8.42
C ILE A 347 -29.34 4.72 -7.66
N ASP A 348 -30.17 3.96 -8.38
CA ASP A 348 -30.86 2.80 -7.80
C ASP A 348 -29.83 1.80 -7.27
N PRO A 349 -29.89 1.38 -5.99
CA PRO A 349 -28.95 0.42 -5.44
C PRO A 349 -28.89 -0.92 -6.18
N SER A 350 -29.97 -1.31 -6.87
CA SER A 350 -30.02 -2.53 -7.69
C SER A 350 -29.16 -2.45 -8.95
N PHE A 351 -28.76 -1.24 -9.37
CA PHE A 351 -27.92 -1.03 -10.53
C PHE A 351 -26.58 -1.77 -10.38
N GLU A 352 -26.16 -2.46 -11.44
CA GLU A 352 -25.00 -3.35 -11.40
C GLU A 352 -23.66 -2.60 -11.44
N TRP A 353 -23.70 -1.29 -11.64
CA TRP A 353 -22.51 -0.44 -11.73
C TRP A 353 -22.47 0.59 -10.60
N VAL A 354 -21.32 0.67 -9.95
CA VAL A 354 -21.00 1.65 -8.91
C VAL A 354 -20.38 2.86 -9.58
N ARG A 355 -21.01 4.03 -9.42
CA ARG A 355 -20.44 5.30 -9.89
C ARG A 355 -19.33 5.75 -8.95
N LEU A 356 -18.20 6.19 -9.50
CA LEU A 356 -17.14 6.81 -8.71
C LEU A 356 -17.68 8.10 -8.06
N PRO A 357 -17.64 8.23 -6.73
CA PRO A 357 -18.16 9.42 -6.06
C PRO A 357 -17.40 10.68 -6.48
N LYS A 358 -18.12 11.79 -6.64
CA LYS A 358 -17.49 13.06 -7.03
C LYS A 358 -16.60 13.54 -5.89
N THR A 359 -15.35 13.87 -6.21
CA THR A 359 -14.51 14.61 -5.27
C THR A 359 -14.95 16.07 -5.23
N ASP A 360 -14.79 16.76 -4.10
CA ASP A 360 -15.11 18.20 -3.97
C ASP A 360 -14.44 19.07 -5.05
N LYS A 361 -13.28 18.61 -5.57
CA LYS A 361 -12.52 19.27 -6.64
C LYS A 361 -13.21 19.20 -7.99
N GLU A 362 -13.99 18.14 -8.21
CA GLU A 362 -14.73 17.85 -9.45
C GLU A 362 -16.24 17.99 -9.26
N ALA A 363 -16.69 18.68 -8.21
CA ALA A 363 -18.12 18.84 -7.90
C ALA A 363 -18.93 19.37 -9.11
N ASN A 364 -18.29 20.13 -10.00
CA ASN A 364 -18.89 20.69 -11.21
C ASN A 364 -18.78 19.81 -12.47
N GLN A 365 -18.08 18.68 -12.43
CA GLN A 365 -18.01 17.74 -13.54
C GLN A 365 -18.87 16.50 -13.25
N PRO A 366 -19.58 15.96 -14.26
CA PRO A 366 -20.25 14.68 -14.09
C PRO A 366 -19.19 13.59 -13.91
N SER A 367 -19.36 12.75 -12.88
CA SER A 367 -18.56 11.54 -12.77
C SER A 367 -18.98 10.63 -13.93
N HIS A 368 -18.04 10.37 -14.82
CA HIS A 368 -18.23 9.55 -16.01
C HIS A 368 -17.71 8.14 -15.78
N ILE A 369 -17.30 7.78 -14.56
CA ILE A 369 -16.58 6.54 -14.27
C ILE A 369 -17.45 5.61 -13.46
N PHE A 370 -17.54 4.37 -13.94
CA PHE A 370 -18.36 3.32 -13.35
C PHE A 370 -17.53 2.05 -13.18
N PHE A 371 -17.69 1.41 -12.03
CA PHE A 371 -17.09 0.12 -11.72
C PHE A 371 -18.17 -0.94 -11.68
N TRP A 372 -17.89 -2.13 -12.18
CA TRP A 372 -18.79 -3.26 -11.96
C TRP A 372 -18.92 -3.52 -10.46
N ARG A 373 -20.15 -3.59 -9.95
CA ARG A 373 -20.43 -3.60 -8.50
C ARG A 373 -19.73 -4.74 -7.79
N ALA A 374 -19.79 -5.95 -8.34
CA ALA A 374 -19.13 -7.11 -7.73
C ALA A 374 -17.62 -6.91 -7.59
N ASP A 375 -16.99 -6.28 -8.59
CA ASP A 375 -15.55 -6.03 -8.59
C ASP A 375 -15.18 -4.91 -7.62
N ALA A 376 -15.93 -3.80 -7.61
CA ALA A 376 -15.78 -2.72 -6.64
C ALA A 376 -15.91 -3.22 -5.20
N GLN A 377 -16.92 -4.05 -4.94
CA GLN A 377 -17.17 -4.65 -3.63
C GLN A 377 -16.06 -5.62 -3.22
N LYS A 378 -15.49 -6.37 -4.16
CA LYS A 378 -14.32 -7.24 -3.94
C LYS A 378 -13.09 -6.43 -3.49
N VAL A 379 -12.80 -5.30 -4.15
CA VAL A 379 -11.67 -4.43 -3.73
C VAL A 379 -11.94 -3.76 -2.38
N ALA A 380 -13.15 -3.27 -2.15
CA ALA A 380 -13.53 -2.68 -0.86
C ALA A 380 -13.41 -3.70 0.27
N HIS A 381 -13.80 -4.96 0.02
CA HIS A 381 -13.65 -6.05 0.98
C HIS A 381 -12.19 -6.35 1.29
N ALA A 382 -11.31 -6.34 0.29
CA ALA A 382 -9.86 -6.49 0.49
C ALA A 382 -9.31 -5.40 1.45
N LEU A 383 -9.67 -4.13 1.25
CA LEU A 383 -9.24 -3.05 2.15
C LEU A 383 -9.89 -3.17 3.54
N TYR A 384 -11.16 -3.53 3.59
CA TYR A 384 -11.91 -3.71 4.84
C TYR A 384 -11.43 -4.90 5.67
N GLY A 385 -10.85 -5.93 5.01
CA GLY A 385 -10.26 -7.11 5.64
C GLY A 385 -8.76 -7.00 5.95
N LEU A 386 -8.05 -6.05 5.34
CA LEU A 386 -6.59 -5.92 5.51
C LEU A 386 -6.20 -5.76 6.99
N PRO A 387 -5.37 -6.64 7.59
CA PRO A 387 -4.90 -6.44 8.95
C PRO A 387 -4.05 -5.17 8.99
N TRP A 388 -4.35 -4.22 9.89
CA TRP A 388 -3.63 -2.95 9.94
C TRP A 388 -2.53 -2.96 10.98
N HIS A 389 -1.33 -2.51 10.64
CA HIS A 389 -0.22 -2.38 11.59
C HIS A 389 -0.27 -1.02 12.32
N PRO A 390 0.13 -0.91 13.60
CA PRO A 390 0.19 0.36 14.33
C PRO A 390 1.10 1.42 13.68
N GLN A 391 2.05 1.00 12.83
CA GLN A 391 2.91 1.90 12.06
C GLN A 391 2.35 2.21 10.65
N GLY A 392 1.16 1.71 10.28
CA GLY A 392 0.62 1.80 8.93
C GLY A 392 1.36 0.92 7.92
N TYR A 393 1.12 1.17 6.62
CA TYR A 393 1.79 0.50 5.50
C TYR A 393 2.28 1.51 4.48
N LEU A 394 3.34 1.14 3.75
CA LEU A 394 3.67 1.77 2.48
C LEU A 394 2.67 1.25 1.47
N ILE A 395 1.91 2.15 0.86
CA ILE A 395 0.96 1.80 -0.19
C ILE A 395 1.29 2.66 -1.41
N GLY A 396 1.64 1.99 -2.50
CA GLY A 396 1.93 2.64 -3.78
C GLY A 396 0.67 3.12 -4.49
N GLY A 397 0.87 3.99 -5.47
CA GLY A 397 -0.19 4.52 -6.33
C GLY A 397 -0.62 5.93 -5.98
N SER A 398 -0.87 6.71 -7.05
CA SER A 398 -1.34 8.08 -6.94
C SER A 398 -2.79 8.12 -6.42
N SER A 399 -3.13 9.10 -5.59
CA SER A 399 -4.54 9.37 -5.24
C SER A 399 -5.41 9.76 -6.43
N SER A 400 -4.82 9.99 -7.61
CA SER A 400 -5.58 10.14 -8.87
C SER A 400 -6.06 8.81 -9.44
N ALA A 401 -5.54 7.67 -8.99
CA ALA A 401 -5.98 6.38 -9.49
C ALA A 401 -7.45 6.12 -9.08
N TYR A 402 -8.31 5.75 -10.03
CA TYR A 402 -9.74 5.60 -9.85
C TYR A 402 -10.08 4.54 -8.79
N CYS A 403 -9.32 3.44 -8.72
CA CYS A 403 -9.48 2.42 -7.69
C CYS A 403 -9.21 3.00 -6.30
N ILE A 404 -8.14 3.81 -6.16
CA ILE A 404 -7.83 4.49 -4.90
C ILE A 404 -8.89 5.53 -4.56
N GLN A 405 -9.35 6.32 -5.54
CA GLN A 405 -10.42 7.31 -5.33
C GLN A 405 -11.72 6.64 -4.84
N LEU A 406 -12.09 5.49 -5.42
CA LEU A 406 -13.24 4.70 -4.98
C LEU A 406 -13.09 4.30 -3.50
N LEU A 407 -11.93 3.78 -3.13
CA LEU A 407 -11.66 3.32 -1.76
C LEU A 407 -11.51 4.47 -0.75
N GLU A 408 -11.07 5.66 -1.18
CA GLU A 408 -10.90 6.86 -0.36
C GLU A 408 -12.21 7.67 -0.19
N ALA A 409 -13.22 7.42 -1.01
CA ALA A 409 -14.40 8.26 -1.14
C ALA A 409 -15.14 8.53 0.19
N VAL A 410 -15.19 7.54 1.07
CA VAL A 410 -15.87 7.65 2.37
C VAL A 410 -14.97 8.06 3.53
N GLY A 411 -13.68 8.27 3.27
CA GLY A 411 -12.73 8.71 4.28
C GLY A 411 -13.04 10.11 4.83
N SER A 412 -13.68 10.96 4.03
CA SER A 412 -14.15 12.30 4.45
C SER A 412 -15.22 12.22 5.55
N GLU A 413 -16.02 11.16 5.58
CA GLU A 413 -17.07 10.94 6.58
C GLU A 413 -16.54 10.48 7.93
N PHE A 414 -15.28 10.03 7.99
CA PHE A 414 -14.73 9.42 9.19
C PHE A 414 -14.81 10.33 10.42
N LEU A 415 -14.36 11.59 10.31
CA LEU A 415 -14.38 12.52 11.44
C LEU A 415 -15.80 12.84 11.91
N TYR A 416 -16.75 12.93 10.96
CA TYR A 416 -18.15 13.18 11.26
C TYR A 416 -18.75 12.00 12.03
N LEU A 417 -18.61 10.78 11.51
CA LEU A 417 -19.10 9.56 12.16
C LEU A 417 -18.42 9.33 13.50
N LEU A 418 -17.10 9.52 13.59
CA LEU A 418 -16.33 9.42 14.82
C LEU A 418 -16.89 10.36 15.90
N THR A 419 -17.14 11.62 15.54
CA THR A 419 -17.70 12.61 16.49
C THR A 419 -19.09 12.18 16.96
N ARG A 420 -19.97 11.75 16.03
CA ARG A 420 -21.33 11.33 16.35
C ARG A 420 -21.38 10.09 17.22
N VAL A 421 -20.59 9.06 16.92
CA VAL A 421 -20.53 7.85 17.73
C VAL A 421 -19.93 8.19 19.09
N LYS A 422 -18.86 9.00 19.16
CA LYS A 422 -18.23 9.45 20.41
C LYS A 422 -19.20 10.18 21.35
N GLU A 423 -20.01 11.10 20.80
CA GLU A 423 -21.04 11.85 21.55
C GLU A 423 -22.12 10.94 22.14
N ASN A 424 -22.40 9.80 21.48
CA ASN A 424 -23.50 8.91 21.82
C ASN A 424 -23.04 7.52 22.32
N VAL A 425 -21.79 7.39 22.79
CA VAL A 425 -21.24 6.10 23.26
C VAL A 425 -22.08 5.49 24.40
N ASP A 426 -22.68 6.34 25.24
CA ASP A 426 -23.49 5.86 26.38
C ASP A 426 -24.76 5.13 25.92
N SER A 427 -25.29 5.50 24.75
CA SER A 427 -26.46 4.88 24.14
C SER A 427 -26.16 3.57 23.42
N LEU A 428 -24.88 3.24 23.18
CA LEU A 428 -24.50 2.00 22.50
C LEU A 428 -24.85 0.78 23.35
N ASP A 429 -25.23 -0.31 22.68
CA ASP A 429 -25.44 -1.61 23.31
C ASP A 429 -24.09 -2.31 23.57
N ALA A 430 -23.35 -1.81 24.55
CA ALA A 430 -22.02 -2.30 24.92
C ALA A 430 -21.80 -2.30 26.44
N LEU A 431 -20.86 -3.12 26.91
CA LEU A 431 -20.50 -3.18 28.33
C LEU A 431 -19.93 -1.83 28.81
N PRO A 432 -20.16 -1.40 30.07
CA PRO A 432 -19.66 -0.13 30.59
C PRO A 432 -18.15 0.06 30.44
N GLN A 433 -17.36 -1.00 30.65
CA GLN A 433 -15.90 -0.96 30.48
C GLN A 433 -15.49 -0.72 29.02
N GLN A 434 -16.21 -1.31 28.06
CA GLN A 434 -15.97 -1.09 26.64
C GLN A 434 -16.34 0.33 26.24
N LYS A 435 -17.44 0.88 26.79
CA LYS A 435 -17.86 2.27 26.56
C LYS A 435 -16.80 3.28 26.97
N THR A 436 -16.21 3.12 28.16
CA THR A 436 -15.10 3.98 28.62
C THR A 436 -13.91 3.88 27.65
N ARG A 437 -13.51 2.66 27.30
CA ARG A 437 -12.40 2.44 26.36
C ARG A 437 -12.66 3.03 24.97
N PHE A 438 -13.90 2.97 24.48
CA PHE A 438 -14.32 3.63 23.25
C PHE A 438 -14.20 5.14 23.35
N LYS A 439 -14.72 5.77 24.42
CA LYS A 439 -14.63 7.22 24.62
C LYS A 439 -13.18 7.70 24.63
N ASP A 440 -12.31 7.02 25.35
CA ASP A 440 -10.89 7.37 25.46
C ASP A 440 -10.20 7.24 24.10
N THR A 441 -10.32 6.08 23.46
CA THR A 441 -9.66 5.79 22.17
C THR A 441 -10.17 6.71 21.06
N MET A 442 -11.49 6.91 20.95
CA MET A 442 -12.08 7.83 19.96
C MET A 442 -11.67 9.28 20.23
N GLY A 443 -11.52 9.67 21.50
CA GLY A 443 -11.02 10.99 21.88
C GLY A 443 -9.57 11.24 21.44
N GLU A 444 -8.71 10.23 21.54
CA GLU A 444 -7.33 10.29 21.03
C GLU A 444 -7.30 10.35 19.50
N VAL A 445 -8.04 9.48 18.82
CA VAL A 445 -8.11 9.46 17.35
C VAL A 445 -8.68 10.77 16.79
N ASP A 446 -9.71 11.33 17.40
CA ASP A 446 -10.28 12.63 17.01
C ASP A 446 -9.24 13.76 17.10
N LYS A 447 -8.40 13.78 18.14
CA LYS A 447 -7.28 14.73 18.26
C LYS A 447 -6.24 14.52 17.16
N LEU A 448 -5.90 13.27 16.86
CA LEU A 448 -4.94 12.91 15.79
C LEU A 448 -5.46 13.37 14.43
N VAL A 449 -6.70 13.03 14.06
CA VAL A 449 -7.32 13.45 12.80
C VAL A 449 -7.33 14.97 12.67
N ARG A 450 -7.75 15.70 13.72
CA ARG A 450 -7.76 17.18 13.68
C ARG A 450 -6.36 17.79 13.64
N SER A 451 -5.34 17.10 14.16
CA SER A 451 -3.96 17.56 14.02
C SER A 451 -3.45 17.38 12.59
N GLU A 452 -3.77 16.25 11.96
CA GLU A 452 -3.41 15.94 10.58
C GLU A 452 -4.10 16.90 9.59
N GLN A 453 -5.40 17.16 9.78
CA GLN A 453 -6.13 18.15 8.98
C GLN A 453 -5.58 19.58 9.09
N ARG A 454 -4.82 19.88 10.17
CA ARG A 454 -4.10 21.15 10.35
C ARG A 454 -2.69 21.13 9.75
N GLY A 455 -2.30 20.04 9.08
CA GLY A 455 -1.00 19.85 8.44
C GLY A 455 0.09 19.25 9.34
N ALA A 456 -0.26 18.76 10.54
CA ALA A 456 0.71 18.06 11.37
C ALA A 456 0.99 16.66 10.81
N SER A 457 2.26 16.27 10.71
CA SER A 457 2.61 14.88 10.41
C SER A 457 2.18 13.99 11.56
N LEU A 458 1.44 12.93 11.26
CA LEU A 458 1.12 11.90 12.25
C LEU A 458 2.40 11.12 12.58
N PRO A 459 2.80 11.02 13.85
CA PRO A 459 3.99 10.27 14.24
C PRO A 459 3.76 8.75 14.22
N SER A 460 2.52 8.30 14.40
CA SER A 460 2.15 6.89 14.52
C SER A 460 0.65 6.69 14.20
N HIS A 461 0.29 5.49 13.75
CA HIS A 461 -1.10 5.05 13.54
C HIS A 461 -1.61 4.16 14.68
N ALA A 462 -0.90 4.08 15.82
CA ALA A 462 -1.25 3.21 16.93
C ALA A 462 -2.67 3.44 17.48
N GLY A 463 -3.10 4.70 17.62
CA GLY A 463 -4.47 5.02 18.06
C GLY A 463 -5.55 4.50 17.12
N PHE A 464 -5.30 4.57 15.80
CA PHE A 464 -6.21 4.00 14.79
C PHE A 464 -6.23 2.48 14.85
N HIS A 465 -5.08 1.84 15.07
CA HIS A 465 -4.99 0.39 15.23
C HIS A 465 -5.79 -0.11 16.43
N VAL A 466 -5.64 0.54 17.59
CA VAL A 466 -6.43 0.21 18.80
C VAL A 466 -7.93 0.40 18.54
N LEU A 467 -8.31 1.48 17.83
CA LEU A 467 -9.71 1.69 17.46
C LEU A 467 -10.22 0.61 16.49
N ASP A 468 -9.43 0.18 15.49
CA ASP A 468 -9.82 -0.90 14.56
C ASP A 468 -10.08 -2.21 15.31
N GLN A 469 -9.22 -2.57 16.26
CA GLN A 469 -9.40 -3.76 17.10
C GLN A 469 -10.68 -3.68 17.94
N LEU A 470 -10.97 -2.52 18.53
CA LEU A 470 -12.18 -2.30 19.32
C LEU A 470 -13.44 -2.38 18.46
N LEU A 471 -13.44 -1.74 17.29
CA LEU A 471 -14.57 -1.76 16.36
C LEU A 471 -14.79 -3.16 15.79
N SER A 472 -13.72 -3.90 15.48
CA SER A 472 -13.81 -5.29 15.03
C SER A 472 -14.35 -6.20 16.12
N GLY A 473 -13.93 -6.02 17.38
CA GLY A 473 -14.37 -6.84 18.51
C GLY A 473 -15.79 -6.54 19.00
N ALA A 474 -16.28 -5.32 18.78
CA ALA A 474 -17.65 -4.90 19.11
C ALA A 474 -18.63 -5.04 17.94
N GLY A 475 -18.18 -5.53 16.78
CA GLY A 475 -19.03 -5.77 15.62
C GLY A 475 -20.01 -6.93 15.82
N HIS A 476 -20.80 -7.21 14.78
CA HIS A 476 -21.75 -8.32 14.82
C HIS A 476 -21.02 -9.67 14.97
N PRO A 477 -21.56 -10.65 15.75
CA PRO A 477 -20.90 -11.95 15.99
C PRO A 477 -20.60 -12.73 14.71
N ASN A 478 -21.46 -12.60 13.70
CA ASN A 478 -21.15 -13.06 12.34
C ASN A 478 -20.38 -11.96 11.61
N PRO A 479 -19.06 -12.14 11.32
CA PRO A 479 -18.23 -11.11 10.69
C PRO A 479 -18.72 -10.74 9.29
N ARG A 480 -19.40 -11.65 8.60
CA ARG A 480 -19.92 -11.42 7.24
C ARG A 480 -20.92 -10.27 7.19
N ILE A 481 -21.69 -10.06 8.26
CA ILE A 481 -22.62 -8.93 8.35
C ILE A 481 -21.86 -7.61 8.44
N SER A 482 -20.82 -7.56 9.26
CA SER A 482 -19.96 -6.37 9.40
C SER A 482 -19.23 -6.07 8.09
N ASP A 483 -18.79 -7.11 7.37
CA ASP A 483 -18.16 -6.99 6.06
C ASP A 483 -19.14 -6.44 5.01
N MET A 484 -20.37 -6.98 4.92
CA MET A 484 -21.40 -6.49 4.01
C MET A 484 -21.69 -4.99 4.23
N ILE A 485 -21.88 -4.59 5.49
CA ILE A 485 -22.17 -3.20 5.84
C ILE A 485 -20.96 -2.29 5.54
N GLY A 486 -19.75 -2.73 5.88
CA GLY A 486 -18.53 -1.97 5.61
C GLY A 486 -18.25 -1.80 4.11
N VAL A 487 -18.46 -2.86 3.33
CA VAL A 487 -18.33 -2.84 1.86
C VAL A 487 -19.38 -1.94 1.23
N LEU A 488 -20.64 -1.99 1.67
CA LEU A 488 -21.68 -1.07 1.20
C LEU A 488 -21.35 0.38 1.53
N MET A 489 -20.84 0.65 2.73
CA MET A 489 -20.38 1.99 3.10
C MET A 489 -19.36 2.52 2.10
N MET A 490 -18.40 1.69 1.65
CA MET A 490 -17.35 2.12 0.72
C MET A 490 -17.78 2.18 -0.76
N THR A 491 -18.76 1.38 -1.16
CA THR A 491 -19.09 1.17 -2.59
C THR A 491 -20.45 1.70 -3.00
N ASN A 492 -21.31 2.14 -2.07
CA ASN A 492 -22.63 2.63 -2.39
C ASN A 492 -22.87 4.02 -1.78
N GLU A 493 -22.89 5.04 -2.65
CA GLU A 493 -23.07 6.45 -2.27
C GLU A 493 -24.40 6.68 -1.52
N GLU A 494 -25.47 6.02 -1.94
CA GLU A 494 -26.79 6.15 -1.30
C GLU A 494 -26.81 5.56 0.10
N PHE A 495 -26.16 4.40 0.29
CA PHE A 495 -26.01 3.78 1.60
C PHE A 495 -25.18 4.66 2.54
N ALA A 496 -24.05 5.21 2.04
CA ALA A 496 -23.23 6.15 2.81
C ALA A 496 -24.02 7.42 3.18
N SER A 497 -24.83 7.95 2.26
CA SER A 497 -25.74 9.08 2.51
C SER A 497 -26.79 8.74 3.57
N PHE A 498 -27.40 7.56 3.50
CA PHE A 498 -28.34 7.06 4.50
C PHE A 498 -27.69 6.96 5.89
N VAL A 499 -26.49 6.41 5.99
CA VAL A 499 -25.73 6.32 7.25
C VAL A 499 -25.43 7.72 7.79
N ARG A 500 -25.01 8.66 6.94
CA ARG A 500 -24.78 10.06 7.32
C ARG A 500 -26.04 10.72 7.89
N GLN A 501 -27.18 10.56 7.23
CA GLN A 501 -28.46 11.11 7.69
C GLN A 501 -28.91 10.47 9.02
N SER A 502 -28.70 9.18 9.17
CA SER A 502 -29.09 8.44 10.37
C SER A 502 -28.16 8.76 11.56
N ALA A 503 -26.87 8.99 11.31
CA ALA A 503 -25.92 9.50 12.30
C ALA A 503 -26.27 10.93 12.79
N ARG A 504 -26.91 11.75 11.96
CA ARG A 504 -27.45 13.06 12.36
C ARG A 504 -28.58 12.93 13.38
N HIS A 505 -29.35 11.84 13.31
CA HIS A 505 -30.50 11.55 14.16
C HIS A 505 -30.25 10.34 15.07
N PHE A 506 -29.01 10.22 15.55
CA PHE A 506 -28.51 9.03 16.26
C PHE A 506 -29.46 8.50 17.34
N ASP A 507 -29.97 9.38 18.22
CA ASP A 507 -30.89 9.02 19.31
C ASP A 507 -32.19 8.36 18.84
N LYS A 508 -32.68 8.76 17.65
CA LYS A 508 -33.89 8.19 17.04
C LYS A 508 -33.57 6.93 16.25
N SER A 509 -32.40 6.88 15.62
CA SER A 509 -31.99 5.77 14.77
C SER A 509 -31.52 4.54 15.56
N ILE A 510 -31.01 4.71 16.78
CA ILE A 510 -30.44 3.61 17.56
C ILE A 510 -31.46 2.55 17.98
N SER A 511 -32.75 2.90 18.09
CA SER A 511 -33.83 1.93 18.36
C SER A 511 -34.26 1.16 17.11
N GLY A 512 -33.77 1.55 15.93
CA GLY A 512 -34.02 0.87 14.67
C GLY A 512 -33.16 -0.38 14.49
N SER A 513 -33.60 -1.23 13.56
CA SER A 513 -32.81 -2.34 13.06
C SER A 513 -32.86 -2.39 11.53
N LEU A 514 -31.83 -2.99 10.95
CA LEU A 514 -31.76 -3.35 9.54
C LEU A 514 -31.94 -4.87 9.41
N GLU A 515 -32.46 -5.34 8.28
CA GLU A 515 -32.56 -6.78 8.01
C GLU A 515 -31.51 -7.16 6.96
N VAL A 516 -30.65 -8.11 7.29
CA VAL A 516 -29.63 -8.63 6.37
C VAL A 516 -30.06 -10.00 5.91
N ALA A 517 -30.48 -10.10 4.65
CA ALA A 517 -30.83 -11.35 4.00
C ALA A 517 -29.56 -11.98 3.43
N LEU A 518 -28.94 -12.88 4.19
CA LEU A 518 -27.68 -13.52 3.83
C LEU A 518 -27.82 -14.31 2.52
N GLY A 519 -28.91 -15.07 2.35
CA GLY A 519 -29.12 -15.93 1.19
C GLY A 519 -29.14 -15.21 -0.15
N THR A 520 -29.71 -14.00 -0.18
CA THR A 520 -29.75 -13.16 -1.38
C THR A 520 -28.63 -12.12 -1.42
N GLY A 521 -27.90 -11.93 -0.31
CA GLY A 521 -26.90 -10.87 -0.20
C GLY A 521 -27.51 -9.46 -0.14
N HIS A 522 -28.70 -9.27 0.43
CA HIS A 522 -29.35 -7.94 0.46
C HIS A 522 -29.37 -7.37 1.89
N VAL A 523 -29.01 -6.09 2.03
CA VAL A 523 -29.24 -5.31 3.24
C VAL A 523 -30.51 -4.48 3.06
N LYS A 524 -31.54 -4.75 3.85
CA LYS A 524 -32.85 -4.10 3.77
C LYS A 524 -32.96 -3.02 4.84
N VAL A 525 -33.26 -1.81 4.40
CA VAL A 525 -33.43 -0.62 5.22
C VAL A 525 -34.89 -0.19 5.19
N LYS A 526 -35.54 -0.11 6.35
CA LYS A 526 -36.89 0.43 6.50
C LYS A 526 -36.83 1.95 6.51
N LEU A 527 -37.50 2.59 5.55
CA LEU A 527 -37.58 4.04 5.45
C LEU A 527 -38.70 4.59 6.35
N PRO A 528 -38.60 5.87 6.78
CA PRO A 528 -39.61 6.49 7.66
C PRO A 528 -41.05 6.47 7.13
N PHE A 529 -41.23 6.39 5.81
CA PHE A 529 -42.54 6.40 5.14
C PHE A 529 -43.06 4.99 4.81
N GLY A 530 -42.52 3.95 5.45
CA GLY A 530 -42.98 2.56 5.28
C GLY A 530 -42.44 1.84 4.03
N GLY A 531 -41.63 2.52 3.21
CA GLY A 531 -40.88 1.88 2.12
C GLY A 531 -39.72 1.03 2.63
N ILE A 532 -39.32 0.03 1.86
CA ILE A 532 -38.11 -0.75 2.09
C ILE A 532 -37.16 -0.47 0.94
N GLN A 533 -35.94 -0.07 1.26
CA GLN A 533 -34.85 0.06 0.29
C GLN A 533 -33.89 -1.11 0.49
N GLU A 534 -33.57 -1.80 -0.60
CA GLU A 534 -32.67 -2.96 -0.57
C GLU A 534 -31.34 -2.60 -1.22
N TYR A 535 -30.24 -2.96 -0.56
CA TYR A 535 -28.88 -2.71 -1.01
C TYR A 535 -28.20 -4.06 -1.30
N PRO A 536 -27.94 -4.40 -2.57
CA PRO A 536 -27.33 -5.66 -2.94
C PRO A 536 -25.83 -5.68 -2.63
N VAL A 537 -25.38 -6.83 -2.14
CA VAL A 537 -23.98 -7.19 -1.92
C VAL A 537 -23.72 -8.51 -2.64
N ASP A 538 -22.78 -8.49 -3.58
CA ASP A 538 -22.41 -9.62 -4.41
C ASP A 538 -21.58 -10.63 -3.59
N MET A 539 -22.24 -11.43 -2.74
CA MET A 539 -21.58 -12.32 -1.76
C MET A 539 -20.53 -13.27 -2.36
N ASN A 540 -20.74 -13.73 -3.61
CA ASN A 540 -19.78 -14.57 -4.32
C ASN A 540 -18.48 -13.83 -4.67
N ALA A 541 -18.51 -12.49 -4.73
CA ALA A 541 -17.32 -11.67 -4.94
C ALA A 541 -16.51 -11.49 -3.65
N LEU A 542 -17.19 -11.48 -2.49
CA LEU A 542 -16.57 -11.35 -1.16
C LEU A 542 -16.02 -12.68 -0.66
N TYR A 543 -16.75 -13.78 -0.87
CA TYR A 543 -16.40 -15.10 -0.35
C TYR A 543 -16.52 -16.17 -1.44
N THR A 544 -15.41 -16.84 -1.73
CA THR A 544 -15.36 -17.93 -2.72
C THR A 544 -16.06 -19.20 -2.22
N ASP A 545 -16.18 -19.38 -0.90
CA ASP A 545 -16.82 -20.51 -0.23
C ASP A 545 -18.27 -20.22 0.18
N TRP A 546 -18.87 -19.15 -0.36
CA TRP A 546 -20.22 -18.76 0.00
C TRP A 546 -21.24 -19.85 -0.34
N GLN A 547 -22.04 -20.23 0.66
CA GLN A 547 -23.21 -21.10 0.47
C GLN A 547 -24.45 -20.30 0.85
N SER A 548 -25.42 -20.25 -0.06
CA SER A 548 -26.67 -19.52 0.14
C SER A 548 -27.50 -20.17 1.25
N GLY A 549 -27.50 -19.57 2.44
CA GLY A 549 -28.44 -19.89 3.52
C GLY A 549 -29.65 -18.97 3.49
N ASN A 550 -30.87 -19.48 3.64
CA ASN A 550 -32.10 -18.67 3.66
C ASN A 550 -32.31 -17.86 4.98
N GLU A 551 -31.22 -17.46 5.63
CA GLU A 551 -31.26 -16.75 6.89
C GLU A 551 -31.42 -15.23 6.66
N THR A 552 -32.37 -14.62 7.38
CA THR A 552 -32.51 -13.17 7.48
C THR A 552 -32.26 -12.77 8.92
N ILE A 553 -31.26 -11.92 9.14
CA ILE A 553 -30.81 -11.53 10.47
C ILE A 553 -31.16 -10.06 10.71
N SER A 554 -31.81 -9.75 11.83
CA SER A 554 -32.04 -8.37 12.26
C SER A 554 -30.79 -7.83 12.97
N VAL A 555 -30.21 -6.76 12.43
CA VAL A 555 -28.98 -6.14 12.90
C VAL A 555 -29.32 -4.82 13.59
N ASN A 556 -28.92 -4.68 14.85
CA ASN A 556 -29.08 -3.44 15.60
C ASN A 556 -28.29 -2.30 14.92
N TYR A 557 -28.89 -1.12 14.85
CA TYR A 557 -28.28 0.07 14.26
C TYR A 557 -26.92 0.44 14.87
N THR A 558 -26.67 0.12 16.15
CA THR A 558 -25.35 0.24 16.78
C THR A 558 -24.26 -0.49 15.99
N MET A 559 -24.51 -1.75 15.63
CA MET A 559 -23.55 -2.58 14.88
C MET A 559 -23.29 -2.02 13.48
N VAL A 560 -24.33 -1.48 12.85
CA VAL A 560 -24.25 -0.81 11.55
C VAL A 560 -23.31 0.40 11.64
N MET A 561 -23.50 1.24 12.65
CA MET A 561 -22.67 2.43 12.87
C MET A 561 -21.21 2.08 13.15
N LEU A 562 -20.94 1.05 13.95
CA LEU A 562 -19.57 0.61 14.26
C LEU A 562 -18.88 0.06 13.01
N ALA A 563 -19.57 -0.74 12.19
CA ALA A 563 -19.03 -1.25 10.92
C ALA A 563 -18.76 -0.11 9.92
N CYS A 564 -19.68 0.85 9.79
CA CYS A 564 -19.49 2.02 8.92
C CYS A 564 -18.37 2.95 9.42
N LEU A 565 -18.24 3.12 10.74
CA LEU A 565 -17.13 3.87 11.35
C LEU A 565 -15.79 3.19 11.05
N ARG A 566 -15.72 1.87 11.13
CA ARG A 566 -14.52 1.10 10.78
C ARG A 566 -14.18 1.24 9.29
N ALA A 567 -15.17 1.13 8.41
CA ALA A 567 -14.98 1.26 6.96
C ALA A 567 -14.48 2.66 6.57
N SER A 568 -15.12 3.71 7.08
CA SER A 568 -14.69 5.10 6.86
C SER A 568 -13.31 5.38 7.46
N MET A 569 -12.96 4.78 8.61
CA MET A 569 -11.61 4.87 9.16
C MET A 569 -10.56 4.22 8.26
N ARG A 570 -10.83 3.04 7.71
CA ARG A 570 -9.91 2.34 6.80
C ARG A 570 -9.73 3.10 5.48
N SER A 571 -10.82 3.65 4.96
CA SER A 571 -10.79 4.59 3.84
C SER A 571 -9.95 5.85 4.16
N TYR A 572 -10.10 6.41 5.36
CA TYR A 572 -9.30 7.54 5.84
C TYR A 572 -7.81 7.19 5.98
N LEU A 573 -7.50 6.01 6.54
CA LEU A 573 -6.14 5.48 6.68
C LEU A 573 -5.45 5.27 5.33
N LEU A 574 -6.19 4.78 4.33
CA LEU A 574 -5.69 4.71 2.96
C LEU A 574 -5.37 6.10 2.42
N ASN A 575 -6.18 7.10 2.78
CA ASN A 575 -5.98 8.48 2.33
C ASN A 575 -4.75 9.14 3.01
N ILE A 576 -4.46 8.81 4.27
CA ILE A 576 -3.23 9.26 4.99
C ILE A 576 -2.04 8.27 4.86
N ARG A 577 -2.06 7.38 3.86
CA ARG A 577 -1.02 6.34 3.67
C ARG A 577 0.38 6.92 3.49
N PHE A 578 1.39 6.10 3.77
CA PHE A 578 2.75 6.40 3.34
C PHE A 578 2.93 5.98 1.89
N ASP A 579 3.43 6.87 1.05
CA ASP A 579 3.73 6.55 -0.35
C ASP A 579 4.94 5.62 -0.44
N GLY A 580 4.74 4.47 -1.08
CA GLY A 580 5.78 3.48 -1.35
C GLY A 580 6.69 3.83 -2.52
N PHE A 581 6.26 4.72 -3.44
CA PHE A 581 6.99 5.05 -4.67
C PHE A 581 8.42 5.55 -4.42
N PRO A 582 8.70 6.45 -3.47
CA PRO A 582 10.06 6.95 -3.25
C PRO A 582 11.04 5.85 -2.83
N LEU A 583 10.61 4.89 -1.99
CA LEU A 583 11.43 3.75 -1.62
C LEU A 583 11.71 2.87 -2.84
N MET A 584 10.67 2.54 -3.60
CA MET A 584 10.77 1.69 -4.78
C MET A 584 11.73 2.29 -5.80
N ARG A 585 11.55 3.57 -6.13
CA ARG A 585 12.44 4.32 -7.02
C ARG A 585 13.88 4.33 -6.49
N GLY A 586 14.05 4.66 -5.21
CA GLY A 586 15.36 4.73 -4.57
C GLY A 586 16.15 3.43 -4.68
N VAL A 587 15.50 2.29 -4.43
CA VAL A 587 16.14 0.96 -4.47
C VAL A 587 16.32 0.42 -5.89
N LEU A 588 15.37 0.64 -6.80
CA LEU A 588 15.46 0.12 -8.17
C LEU A 588 16.58 0.80 -8.98
N GLU A 589 16.83 2.07 -8.71
CA GLU A 589 17.97 2.82 -9.24
C GLU A 589 19.31 2.47 -8.56
N MET A 590 19.35 1.53 -7.59
CA MET A 590 20.58 1.01 -7.01
C MET A 590 21.12 -0.18 -7.79
N ASP A 591 22.43 -0.33 -7.79
CA ASP A 591 23.11 -1.57 -8.19
C ASP A 591 22.76 -2.71 -7.23
N ASP A 592 22.85 -3.95 -7.69
CA ASP A 592 22.57 -5.12 -6.85
C ASP A 592 23.44 -5.16 -5.60
N ARG A 593 24.69 -4.68 -5.71
CA ARG A 593 25.62 -4.50 -4.59
C ARG A 593 25.62 -3.06 -4.10
N VAL A 594 25.17 -2.85 -2.88
CA VAL A 594 25.12 -1.57 -2.17
C VAL A 594 26.14 -1.57 -1.04
N HIS A 595 26.84 -0.48 -0.85
CA HIS A 595 27.83 -0.32 0.22
C HIS A 595 27.24 0.50 1.37
N VAL A 596 27.03 -0.12 2.54
CA VAL A 596 26.53 0.55 3.75
C VAL A 596 27.71 0.99 4.62
N ILE A 597 27.82 2.30 4.89
CA ILE A 597 28.95 2.91 5.60
C ILE A 597 28.93 2.62 7.11
#